data_AF-A0A964MXM1-F1
#
_entry.id   AF-A0A964MXM1-F1
#
_cell.length_a   1.000
_cell.length_b   1.000
_cell.length_c   1.000
_cell.angle_alpha   90.00
_cell.angle_beta   90.00
_cell.angle_gamma   90.00
#
_symmetry.space_group_name_H-M   'P 1'
#
loop_
_entity.id
_entity.type
_entity.pdbx_description
1 polymer ?
#
loop_
_entity_poly.entity_id
_entity_poly.type
_entity_poly.pdbx_seq_one_letter_code
_entity_poly.pdbx_strand_id
1 'polypeptide(L)'
;MTYIISEPCIDIKDKSCIDVCPVDCIHEFERMLVIDPDECIDCGACEPECPVEAIFPEDSLPEKWEPFVRINYAYPDGAAAVNALVEEYATEHSVQNAPLDER
;
A
#
# COMPACT_ATOMS: atom_id res chain seq x y z
N MET A 1 6.45 0.03 14.57
CA MET A 1 5.06 0.03 14.10
C MET A 1 5.07 0.57 12.70
N THR A 2 4.98 -0.36 11.75
CA THR A 2 5.16 -0.12 10.34
C THR A 2 4.10 0.83 9.76
N TYR A 3 4.35 1.28 8.53
CA TYR A 3 3.37 1.97 7.70
C TYR A 3 2.67 0.96 6.77
N ILE A 4 1.41 1.23 6.46
CA ILE A 4 0.53 0.39 5.66
C ILE A 4 0.04 1.18 4.46
N ILE A 5 0.20 0.63 3.25
CA ILE A 5 -0.42 1.17 2.04
C ILE A 5 -1.83 0.58 1.89
N SER A 6 -2.83 1.43 1.70
CA SER A 6 -4.25 1.11 1.69
C SER A 6 -4.92 1.29 0.31
N GLU A 7 -6.23 1.07 0.26
CA GLU A 7 -7.08 1.07 -0.95
C GLU A 7 -6.84 2.19 -1.96
N PRO A 8 -6.60 3.47 -1.58
CA PRO A 8 -6.44 4.53 -2.57
C PRO A 8 -5.23 4.32 -3.51
N CYS A 9 -4.29 3.46 -3.15
CA CYS A 9 -3.15 3.10 -3.99
C CYS A 9 -3.52 2.14 -5.15
N ILE A 10 -4.59 1.36 -5.00
CA ILE A 10 -5.04 0.38 -6.01
C ILE A 10 -5.27 1.11 -7.33
N ASP A 11 -4.69 0.60 -8.42
CA ASP A 11 -4.71 1.12 -9.79
C ASP A 11 -4.07 2.51 -10.01
N ILE A 12 -3.52 3.13 -8.95
CA ILE A 12 -2.85 4.44 -9.02
C ILE A 12 -1.35 4.29 -9.16
N LYS A 13 -0.74 3.59 -8.20
CA LYS A 13 0.69 3.26 -8.21
C LYS A 13 1.59 4.43 -8.61
N ASP A 14 1.45 5.56 -7.93
CA ASP A 14 2.18 6.81 -8.22
C ASP A 14 3.70 6.69 -8.02
N LYS A 15 4.13 5.87 -7.04
CA LYS A 15 5.54 5.56 -6.71
C LYS A 15 6.37 6.67 -6.07
N SER A 16 5.86 7.89 -5.86
CA SER A 16 6.62 8.94 -5.15
C SER A 16 7.10 8.52 -3.76
N CYS A 17 6.36 7.63 -3.09
CA CYS A 17 6.76 7.09 -1.79
C CYS A 17 8.03 6.21 -1.83
N ILE A 18 8.36 5.59 -2.98
CA ILE A 18 9.57 4.76 -3.14
C ILE A 18 10.82 5.64 -3.04
N ASP A 19 10.81 6.79 -3.71
CA ASP A 19 11.98 7.67 -3.84
C ASP A 19 12.45 8.27 -2.50
N VAL A 20 11.57 8.29 -1.49
CA VAL A 20 11.84 8.84 -0.17
C VAL A 20 12.07 7.79 0.91
N CYS A 21 11.88 6.51 0.62
CA CYS A 21 12.06 5.45 1.61
C CYS A 21 13.56 5.20 1.87
N PRO A 22 14.10 5.47 3.07
CA PRO A 22 15.54 5.39 3.33
C PRO A 22 16.10 3.95 3.39
N VAL A 23 15.22 2.95 3.40
CA VAL A 23 15.54 1.53 3.54
C VAL A 23 14.99 0.70 2.37
N ASP A 24 14.46 1.33 1.32
CA ASP A 24 13.96 0.67 0.11
C ASP A 24 12.88 -0.41 0.34
N CYS A 25 12.12 -0.32 1.44
CA CYS A 25 11.15 -1.34 1.86
C CYS A 25 9.76 -1.23 1.18
N ILE A 26 9.64 -0.58 0.02
CA ILE A 26 8.37 -0.37 -0.69
C ILE A 26 8.45 -1.04 -2.06
N HIS A 27 7.51 -1.95 -2.32
CA HIS A 27 7.57 -2.84 -3.48
C HIS A 27 6.31 -2.73 -4.34
N GLU A 28 6.51 -2.79 -5.65
CA GLU A 28 5.43 -2.71 -6.63
C GLU A 28 4.85 -4.09 -6.93
N PHE A 29 3.52 -4.20 -6.84
CA PHE A 29 2.73 -5.38 -7.20
C PHE A 29 1.78 -5.06 -8.36
N GLU A 30 0.91 -5.99 -8.75
CA GLU A 30 0.07 -5.82 -9.96
C GLU A 30 -0.78 -4.55 -9.89
N ARG A 31 -1.54 -4.40 -8.80
CA ARG A 31 -2.52 -3.31 -8.65
C ARG A 31 -2.13 -2.24 -7.64
N MET A 32 -1.17 -2.46 -6.75
CA MET A 32 -0.76 -1.47 -5.75
C MET A 32 0.72 -1.58 -5.37
N LEU A 33 1.18 -0.66 -4.53
CA LEU A 33 2.45 -0.80 -3.81
C LEU A 33 2.19 -1.37 -2.41
N VAL A 34 3.16 -2.08 -1.85
CA VAL A 34 3.12 -2.64 -0.50
C VAL A 34 4.41 -2.30 0.24
N ILE A 35 4.31 -2.01 1.53
CA ILE A 35 5.44 -1.82 2.44
C ILE A 35 5.78 -3.17 3.07
N ASP A 36 7.06 -3.55 3.05
CA ASP A 36 7.58 -4.66 3.86
C ASP A 36 7.63 -4.24 5.34
N PRO A 37 6.80 -4.84 6.21
CA PRO A 37 6.75 -4.46 7.61
C PRO A 37 7.99 -4.87 8.42
N ASP A 38 8.76 -5.86 7.95
CA ASP A 38 9.97 -6.33 8.65
C ASP A 38 11.16 -5.39 8.40
N GLU A 39 11.19 -4.69 7.26
CA GLU A 39 12.22 -3.72 6.90
C GLU A 39 11.85 -2.27 7.21
N CYS A 40 10.56 -1.96 7.35
CA CYS A 40 10.11 -0.61 7.69
C CYS A 40 10.67 -0.15 9.04
N ILE A 41 11.28 1.04 9.06
CA ILE A 41 11.87 1.65 10.26
C ILE A 41 11.02 2.79 10.85
N ASP A 42 9.74 2.85 10.48
CA ASP A 42 8.76 3.82 10.99
C ASP A 42 9.15 5.31 10.81
N CYS A 43 9.93 5.64 9.77
CA CYS A 43 10.46 7.00 9.60
C CYS A 43 9.41 8.04 9.16
N GLY A 44 8.29 7.61 8.56
CA GLY A 44 7.20 8.47 8.10
C GLY A 44 7.48 9.32 6.86
N ALA A 45 8.61 9.12 6.18
CA ALA A 45 8.96 9.91 4.99
C ALA A 45 8.00 9.68 3.81
N CYS A 46 7.41 8.49 3.70
CA CYS A 46 6.55 8.10 2.59
C CYS A 46 5.12 8.65 2.66
N GLU A 47 4.58 8.87 3.87
CA GLU A 47 3.20 9.34 4.09
C GLU A 47 2.88 10.66 3.35
N PRO A 48 3.63 11.76 3.53
CA PRO A 48 3.30 13.05 2.90
C PRO A 48 3.50 13.07 1.38
N GLU A 49 4.24 12.11 0.82
CA GLU A 49 4.53 12.04 -0.62
C GLU A 49 3.44 11.31 -1.41
N CYS A 50 2.50 10.63 -0.74
CA CYS A 50 1.43 9.91 -1.43
C CYS A 50 0.31 10.88 -1.87
N PRO A 51 0.11 11.12 -3.18
CA PRO A 51 -0.87 12.11 -3.64
C PRO A 51 -2.34 11.69 -3.43
N VAL A 52 -2.57 10.42 -3.09
CA VAL A 52 -3.89 9.84 -2.82
C VAL A 52 -4.10 9.51 -1.35
N GLU A 53 -3.18 9.94 -0.47
CA GLU A 53 -3.26 9.73 0.99
C GLU A 53 -3.52 8.26 1.34
N ALA A 54 -2.81 7.33 0.68
CA ALA A 54 -3.00 5.88 0.86
C ALA A 54 -2.17 5.29 2.01
N ILE A 55 -1.23 6.03 2.59
CA ILE A 55 -0.21 5.49 3.50
C ILE A 55 -0.53 5.96 4.92
N PHE A 56 -0.61 5.02 5.85
CA PHE A 56 -0.93 5.30 7.26
C PHE A 56 0.01 4.54 8.19
N PRO A 57 0.37 5.10 9.36
CA PRO A 57 0.84 4.28 10.47
C PRO A 57 -0.18 3.17 10.79
N GLU A 58 0.26 1.95 11.09
CA GLU A 58 -0.64 0.81 11.33
C GLU A 58 -1.68 1.10 12.43
N ASP A 59 -1.30 1.82 13.50
CA ASP A 59 -2.16 2.18 14.62
C ASP A 59 -3.19 3.28 14.30
N SER A 60 -3.00 3.97 13.19
CA SER A 60 -3.79 5.10 12.72
C SER A 60 -4.55 4.77 11.42
N LEU A 61 -4.45 3.53 10.95
CA LEU A 61 -5.14 3.04 9.76
C LEU A 61 -6.66 3.06 9.99
N PRO A 62 -7.45 3.69 9.10
CA PRO A 62 -8.91 3.66 9.19
C PRO A 62 -9.46 2.22 9.21
N GLU A 63 -10.41 1.93 10.11
CA GLU A 63 -10.96 0.57 10.30
C GLU A 63 -11.47 -0.09 9.02
N LYS A 64 -12.02 0.69 8.07
CA LYS A 64 -12.47 0.20 6.76
C LYS A 64 -11.36 -0.44 5.92
N TRP A 65 -10.11 -0.13 6.22
CA TRP A 65 -8.93 -0.61 5.51
C TRP A 65 -8.08 -1.56 6.35
N GLU A 66 -8.61 -2.09 7.46
CA GLU A 66 -7.94 -3.13 8.27
C GLU A 66 -7.43 -4.33 7.43
N PRO A 67 -8.13 -4.81 6.37
CA PRO A 67 -7.61 -5.86 5.51
C PRO A 67 -6.25 -5.56 4.86
N PHE A 68 -5.88 -4.29 4.72
CA PHE A 68 -4.59 -3.89 4.15
C PHE A 68 -3.40 -4.16 5.06
N VAL A 69 -3.62 -4.33 6.36
CA VAL A 69 -2.59 -4.86 7.26
C VAL A 69 -2.17 -6.24 6.75
N ARG A 70 -3.11 -7.16 6.57
CA ARG A 70 -2.82 -8.50 6.03
C ARG A 70 -2.18 -8.45 4.64
N ILE A 71 -2.62 -7.55 3.76
CA ILE A 71 -2.04 -7.41 2.42
C ILE A 71 -0.57 -7.01 2.48
N ASN A 72 -0.21 -6.02 3.33
CA ASN A 72 1.18 -5.57 3.42
C ASN A 72 2.07 -6.63 4.10
N TYR A 73 1.55 -7.29 5.14
CA TYR A 73 2.25 -8.39 5.83
C TYR A 73 2.36 -9.68 5.00
N ALA A 74 1.69 -9.79 3.85
CA ALA A 74 1.86 -10.90 2.93
C ALA A 74 3.08 -10.75 1.99
N TYR A 75 3.82 -9.63 2.08
CA TYR A 75 5.06 -9.43 1.34
C TYR A 75 6.03 -10.63 1.34
N PRO A 76 6.40 -11.22 2.50
CA PRO A 76 7.31 -12.38 2.54
C PRO A 76 6.74 -13.66 1.88
N ASP A 77 5.41 -13.76 1.73
CA ASP A 77 4.76 -14.89 1.05
C ASP A 77 4.86 -14.79 -0.48
N GLY A 78 5.33 -13.65 -0.98
CA GLY A 78 5.63 -13.40 -2.39
C GLY A 78 4.47 -12.83 -3.21
N ALA A 79 4.77 -12.44 -4.45
CA ALA A 79 3.85 -11.70 -5.32
C ALA A 79 2.51 -12.39 -5.56
N ALA A 80 2.49 -13.73 -5.66
CA ALA A 80 1.25 -14.46 -5.85
C ALA A 80 0.27 -14.30 -4.67
N ALA A 81 0.79 -14.26 -3.43
CA ALA A 81 -0.03 -14.06 -2.23
C ALA A 81 -0.57 -12.62 -2.17
N VAL A 82 0.31 -11.63 -2.37
CA VAL A 82 -0.08 -10.21 -2.38
C VAL A 82 -1.12 -9.92 -3.46
N ASN A 83 -0.85 -10.32 -4.70
CA ASN A 83 -1.78 -10.06 -5.83
C ASN A 83 -3.14 -10.72 -5.60
N ALA A 84 -3.16 -11.94 -5.06
CA ALA A 84 -4.42 -12.64 -4.76
C ALA A 84 -5.26 -11.90 -3.71
N LEU A 85 -4.64 -11.43 -2.61
CA LEU A 85 -5.35 -10.69 -1.56
C LEU A 85 -5.87 -9.34 -2.05
N VAL A 86 -5.07 -8.63 -2.84
CA VAL A 86 -5.47 -7.33 -3.42
C VAL A 86 -6.63 -7.51 -4.39
N GLU A 87 -6.58 -8.54 -5.24
CA GLU A 87 -7.64 -8.82 -6.21
C GLU A 87 -8.93 -9.29 -5.54
N GLU A 88 -8.83 -10.11 -4.49
CA GLU A 88 -9.98 -10.50 -3.65
C GLU A 88 -10.66 -9.26 -3.06
N TYR A 89 -9.90 -8.39 -2.40
CA TYR A 89 -10.40 -7.15 -1.82
C TYR A 89 -11.03 -6.24 -2.88
N ALA A 90 -10.33 -6.00 -3.98
CA ALA A 90 -10.82 -5.09 -5.02
C ALA A 90 -12.09 -5.62 -5.70
N THR A 91 -12.22 -6.93 -5.85
CA THR A 91 -13.44 -7.56 -6.39
C THR A 91 -14.60 -7.43 -5.42
N GLU A 92 -14.40 -7.75 -4.14
CA GLU A 92 -15.44 -7.68 -3.09
C GLU A 92 -15.98 -6.25 -2.93
N HIS A 93 -15.08 -5.26 -2.95
CA HIS A 93 -15.41 -3.85 -2.73
C HIS A 93 -15.66 -3.07 -4.03
N SER A 94 -15.62 -3.72 -5.20
CA SER A 94 -15.77 -3.08 -6.51
C SER A 94 -14.83 -1.89 -6.72
N VAL A 95 -13.57 -2.03 -6.28
CA VAL A 95 -12.55 -0.99 -6.34
C VAL A 95 -11.89 -0.98 -7.71
N GLN A 96 -11.98 0.18 -8.38
CA GLN A 96 -11.24 0.49 -9.59
C GLN A 96 -10.97 2.00 -9.61
N ASN A 97 -9.80 2.41 -9.12
CA ASN A 97 -9.48 3.83 -9.04
C ASN A 97 -9.02 4.35 -10.41
N ALA A 98 -9.50 5.53 -10.80
CA ALA A 98 -9.05 6.17 -12.03
C ALA A 98 -7.65 6.79 -11.85
N PRO A 99 -6.79 6.73 -12.89
CA PRO A 99 -5.49 7.40 -12.92
C PRO A 99 -5.51 8.85 -12.44
N LEU A 100 -4.40 9.32 -11.87
CA LEU A 100 -4.32 10.66 -11.28
C LEU A 100 -4.52 11.81 -12.28
N ASP A 101 -4.16 11.60 -13.55
CA ASP A 101 -4.28 12.58 -14.63
C ASP A 101 -5.71 12.75 -15.15
N GLU A 102 -6.64 11.89 -14.74
CA GLU A 102 -8.05 11.92 -15.13
C GLU A 102 -8.96 12.52 -14.04
N ARG A 103 -8.40 13.10 -12.96
CA ARG A 103 -9.13 13.66 -11.80
C ARG A 103 -9.26 15.18 -11.80
#